data_AF-A0A7D8FGT3-F1
#
_entry.id   AF-A0A7D8FGT3-F1
#
_cell.length_a   1.000
_cell.length_b   1.000
_cell.length_c   1.000
_cell.angle_alpha   90.00
_cell.angle_beta   90.00
_cell.angle_gamma   90.00
#
_symmetry.space_group_name_H-M   'P 1'
#
loop_
_entity.id
_entity.type
_entity.pdbx_description
1 polymer ?
#
loop_
_entity_poly.entity_id
_entity_poly.type
_entity_poly.pdbx_seq_one_letter_code
_entity_poly.pdbx_strand_id
1 'polypeptide(L)'
;MMEGRPKVIAKRAVYDPQDGFRAQHFDGNGSSAEELVVLASWSEGRAMTDEKDPERIAARLLENGSCIAVIIKCGPQGALVATATSHKWIRAFPSPRVWKIGSGDVFSAAFAHAWLQEGRAVLESAWFASRTVAEYVGTRAETFSQETLMRIREDSNLALSKSSDTSRAIPDGTIYLAGPFFTTNEQWLVDEARFALHDMGFKVFSPIHEIGEGPANVVAPADLFALENSALVFALLNGLDTGTIFEVGYARARGIPVVGLAESIEAKPLTMLIGSGCAISNDFATSVYTACWQLMGDV
;
A
#
# COMPACT_ATOMS: atom_id res chain seq x y z
N MET A 1 9.86 -4.23 -21.55
CA MET A 1 10.51 -5.17 -20.62
C MET A 1 11.62 -5.86 -21.39
N MET A 2 12.88 -5.81 -20.94
CA MET A 2 13.92 -6.64 -21.55
C MET A 2 13.78 -8.05 -20.97
N GLU A 3 13.63 -9.07 -21.83
CA GLU A 3 13.70 -10.48 -21.43
C GLU A 3 15.15 -10.82 -21.08
N GLY A 4 15.57 -10.47 -19.86
CA GLY A 4 16.90 -10.78 -19.36
C GLY A 4 17.34 -9.83 -18.25
N ARG A 5 18.19 -10.34 -17.35
CA ARG A 5 18.90 -9.52 -16.38
C ARG A 5 20.32 -9.31 -16.90
N PRO A 6 20.58 -8.28 -17.75
CA PRO A 6 21.91 -8.03 -18.25
C PRO A 6 22.87 -7.75 -17.09
N LYS A 7 24.13 -8.15 -17.25
CA LYS A 7 25.18 -7.76 -16.32
C LYS A 7 25.42 -6.26 -16.44
N VAL A 8 25.28 -5.52 -15.34
CA VAL A 8 25.48 -4.07 -15.28
C VAL A 8 26.78 -3.76 -14.53
N ILE A 9 27.64 -2.94 -15.12
CA ILE A 9 28.81 -2.35 -14.46
C ILE A 9 28.67 -0.84 -14.57
N ALA A 10 28.52 -0.14 -13.45
CA ALA A 10 28.23 1.28 -13.45
C ALA A 10 28.93 2.02 -12.29
N LYS A 11 29.11 3.34 -12.41
CA LYS A 11 29.50 4.16 -11.26
C LYS A 11 28.36 4.27 -10.26
N ARG A 12 27.16 4.61 -10.76
CA ARG A 12 25.95 4.76 -9.95
C ARG A 12 24.85 3.89 -10.55
N ALA A 13 24.14 3.14 -9.73
CA ALA A 13 23.03 2.28 -10.15
C ALA A 13 21.85 2.40 -9.20
N VAL A 14 20.65 2.42 -9.77
CA VAL A 14 19.39 2.20 -9.04
C VAL A 14 18.89 0.83 -9.42
N TYR A 15 18.65 -0.03 -8.44
CA TYR A 15 18.19 -1.40 -8.64
C TYR A 15 16.81 -1.60 -8.03
N ASP A 16 15.84 -1.96 -8.86
CA ASP A 16 14.51 -2.41 -8.44
C ASP A 16 14.35 -3.87 -8.88
N PRO A 17 14.23 -4.84 -7.96
CA PRO A 17 14.21 -6.26 -8.31
C PRO A 17 13.07 -6.66 -9.24
N GLN A 18 11.87 -6.08 -9.09
CA GLN A 18 10.67 -6.28 -9.92
C GLN A 18 10.29 -7.75 -10.14
N ASP A 19 10.56 -8.61 -9.15
CA ASP A 19 10.42 -10.07 -9.26
C ASP A 19 9.69 -10.71 -8.07
N GLY A 20 9.10 -9.88 -7.19
CA GLY A 20 8.29 -10.34 -6.05
C GLY A 20 9.06 -11.34 -5.19
N PHE A 21 8.49 -12.54 -5.01
CA PHE A 21 9.11 -13.62 -4.22
C PHE A 21 10.39 -14.22 -4.85
N ARG A 22 10.72 -13.88 -6.10
CA ARG A 22 11.95 -14.28 -6.79
C ARG A 22 12.96 -13.14 -6.92
N ALA A 23 12.77 -12.07 -6.14
CA ALA A 23 13.74 -10.99 -6.05
C ALA A 23 15.11 -11.56 -5.67
N GLN A 24 16.16 -11.07 -6.33
CA GLN A 24 17.53 -11.46 -6.04
C GLN A 24 18.35 -10.20 -5.79
N HIS A 25 19.53 -10.38 -5.19
CA HIS A 25 20.48 -9.29 -5.02
C HIS A 25 21.01 -8.82 -6.38
N PHE A 26 21.36 -7.53 -6.46
CA PHE A 26 21.87 -6.89 -7.68
C PHE A 26 23.11 -7.61 -8.25
N ASP A 27 23.99 -8.07 -7.37
CA ASP A 27 25.22 -8.79 -7.69
C ASP A 27 25.01 -10.27 -8.05
N GLY A 28 23.79 -10.80 -7.95
CA GLY A 28 23.47 -12.21 -8.18
C GLY A 28 23.76 -12.72 -9.61
N ASN A 29 23.81 -11.81 -10.60
CA ASN A 29 24.23 -12.12 -11.97
C ASN A 29 25.66 -11.61 -12.30
N GLY A 30 26.40 -11.19 -11.28
CA GLY A 30 27.73 -10.59 -11.41
C GLY A 30 27.72 -9.10 -11.77
N SER A 31 26.59 -8.39 -11.61
CA SER A 31 26.55 -6.92 -11.73
C SER A 31 27.28 -6.24 -10.57
N SER A 32 27.75 -5.01 -10.78
CA SER A 32 28.51 -4.24 -9.78
C SER A 32 28.33 -2.75 -9.99
N ALA A 33 28.29 -1.98 -8.90
CA ALA A 33 28.31 -0.52 -8.93
C ALA A 33 29.19 0.07 -7.81
N GLU A 34 29.75 1.27 -8.04
CA GLU A 34 30.48 2.01 -6.99
C GLU A 34 29.50 2.58 -5.95
N GLU A 35 28.36 3.10 -6.41
CA GLU A 35 27.23 3.54 -5.59
C GLU A 35 25.94 2.84 -6.05
N LEU A 36 25.37 2.01 -5.19
CA LEU A 36 24.11 1.31 -5.43
C LEU A 36 23.02 1.86 -4.51
N VAL A 37 21.86 2.15 -5.10
CA VAL A 37 20.61 2.35 -4.37
C VAL A 37 19.64 1.23 -4.71
N VAL A 38 19.13 0.53 -3.70
CA VAL A 38 18.13 -0.54 -3.89
C VAL A 38 16.74 -0.01 -3.57
N LEU A 39 15.79 -0.21 -4.49
CA LEU A 39 14.38 0.17 -4.35
C LEU A 39 13.52 -1.10 -4.33
N ALA A 40 13.32 -1.70 -3.16
CA ALA A 40 12.54 -2.94 -3.03
C ALA A 40 11.13 -2.66 -2.50
N SER A 41 10.13 -3.44 -2.89
CA SER A 41 8.90 -3.53 -2.11
C SER A 41 9.13 -4.31 -0.81
N TRP A 42 8.22 -4.19 0.15
CA TRP A 42 8.32 -4.93 1.41
C TRP A 42 8.34 -6.46 1.17
N SER A 43 7.54 -6.99 0.24
CA SER A 43 7.56 -8.42 -0.13
C SER A 43 8.89 -8.85 -0.78
N GLU A 44 9.45 -8.05 -1.68
CA GLU A 44 10.76 -8.34 -2.30
C GLU A 44 11.90 -8.27 -1.28
N GLY A 45 11.85 -7.29 -0.37
CA GLY A 45 12.81 -7.15 0.72
C GLY A 45 12.80 -8.38 1.65
N ARG A 46 11.61 -8.88 2.00
CA ARG A 46 11.44 -10.15 2.73
C ARG A 46 12.06 -11.32 1.96
N ALA A 47 11.79 -11.42 0.66
CA ALA A 47 12.31 -12.49 -0.19
C ALA A 47 13.85 -12.49 -0.32
N MET A 48 14.49 -11.33 -0.28
CA MET A 48 15.95 -11.21 -0.41
C MET A 48 16.71 -11.38 0.91
N THR A 49 16.05 -11.21 2.07
CA THR A 49 16.73 -11.09 3.38
C THR A 49 16.22 -12.02 4.46
N ASP A 50 15.07 -12.68 4.26
CA ASP A 50 14.30 -13.42 5.27
C ASP A 50 13.86 -12.61 6.51
N GLU A 51 14.11 -11.29 6.53
CA GLU A 51 13.66 -10.38 7.58
C GLU A 51 12.22 -9.92 7.33
N LYS A 52 11.44 -9.69 8.39
CA LYS A 52 10.04 -9.23 8.29
C LYS A 52 9.86 -7.74 8.49
N ASP A 53 10.74 -7.12 9.25
CA ASP A 53 10.67 -5.70 9.60
C ASP A 53 11.36 -4.85 8.52
N PRO A 54 10.73 -3.79 7.98
CA PRO A 54 11.33 -2.94 6.95
C PRO A 54 12.71 -2.38 7.32
N GLU A 55 12.94 -2.02 8.59
CA GLU A 55 14.23 -1.47 9.03
C GLU A 55 15.31 -2.55 9.05
N ARG A 56 14.98 -3.77 9.50
CA ARG A 56 15.90 -4.91 9.44
C ARG A 56 16.21 -5.35 8.01
N ILE A 57 15.20 -5.39 7.14
CA ILE A 57 15.38 -5.65 5.70
C ILE A 57 16.37 -4.63 5.11
N ALA A 58 16.14 -3.35 5.39
CA ALA A 58 17.02 -2.30 4.89
C ALA A 58 18.44 -2.41 5.44
N ALA A 59 18.60 -2.69 6.73
CA ALA A 59 19.90 -2.92 7.36
C ALA A 59 20.66 -4.08 6.71
N ARG A 60 19.98 -5.21 6.45
CA ARG A 60 20.58 -6.37 5.76
C ARG A 60 21.04 -6.03 4.34
N LEU A 61 20.24 -5.31 3.58
CA LEU A 61 20.60 -4.90 2.22
C LEU A 61 21.78 -3.91 2.19
N LEU A 62 21.91 -3.06 3.22
CA LEU A 62 23.02 -2.13 3.40
C LEU A 62 24.34 -2.80 3.82
N GLU A 63 24.33 -4.08 4.27
CA GLU A 63 25.56 -4.82 4.57
C GLU A 63 26.44 -5.01 3.32
N ASN A 64 25.86 -4.89 2.12
CA ASN A 64 26.60 -4.85 0.87
C ASN A 64 27.37 -3.52 0.75
N GLY A 65 28.70 -3.56 0.77
CA GLY A 65 29.55 -2.36 0.83
C GLY A 65 29.39 -1.35 -0.32
N SER A 66 28.82 -1.76 -1.46
CA SER A 66 28.46 -0.84 -2.56
C SER A 66 27.10 -0.18 -2.38
N CYS A 67 26.25 -0.69 -1.49
CA CYS A 67 24.89 -0.18 -1.26
C CYS A 67 24.93 1.02 -0.30
N ILE A 68 24.71 2.21 -0.86
CA ILE A 68 24.76 3.45 -0.08
C ILE A 68 23.39 3.82 0.52
N ALA A 69 22.31 3.30 -0.07
CA ALA A 69 20.95 3.53 0.39
C ALA A 69 20.00 2.41 -0.04
N VAL A 70 18.98 2.19 0.77
CA VAL A 70 17.89 1.25 0.52
C VAL A 70 16.57 1.96 0.75
N ILE A 71 15.62 1.77 -0.16
CA ILE A 71 14.26 2.25 -0.03
C ILE A 71 13.32 1.03 -0.05
N ILE A 72 12.55 0.86 1.03
CA ILE A 72 11.54 -0.19 1.15
C ILE A 72 10.16 0.43 0.95
N LYS A 73 9.51 0.10 -0.17
CA LYS A 73 8.16 0.55 -0.54
C LYS A 73 7.13 -0.24 0.28
N CYS A 74 6.38 0.44 1.15
CA CYS A 74 5.43 -0.14 2.12
C CYS A 74 3.97 0.28 1.83
N GLY A 75 3.60 0.36 0.54
CA GLY A 75 2.21 0.61 0.12
C GLY A 75 1.60 1.88 0.74
N PRO A 76 0.47 1.79 1.47
CA PRO A 76 -0.21 2.96 2.06
C PRO A 76 0.63 3.68 3.11
N GLN A 77 1.62 3.00 3.72
CA GLN A 77 2.59 3.61 4.64
C GLN A 77 3.65 4.48 3.93
N GLY A 78 3.72 4.47 2.60
CA GLY A 78 4.76 5.18 1.86
C GLY A 78 6.01 4.33 1.75
N ALA A 79 7.16 4.83 2.18
CA ALA A 79 8.41 4.05 2.12
C ALA A 79 9.36 4.37 3.28
N LEU A 80 10.18 3.40 3.64
CA LEU A 80 11.35 3.60 4.48
C LEU A 80 12.55 3.93 3.60
N VAL A 81 13.30 4.97 3.93
CA VAL A 81 14.58 5.32 3.32
C VAL A 81 15.68 5.10 4.35
N ALA A 82 16.62 4.21 4.07
CA ALA A 82 17.73 3.90 4.94
C ALA A 82 19.08 4.15 4.24
N THR A 83 20.04 4.67 5.00
CA THR A 83 21.46 4.79 4.66
C THR A 83 22.27 4.23 5.82
N ALA A 84 23.60 4.13 5.66
CA ALA A 84 24.48 3.67 6.74
C ALA A 84 24.36 4.47 8.05
N THR A 85 23.84 5.71 8.00
CA THR A 85 23.79 6.63 9.15
C THR A 85 22.38 7.09 9.52
N SER A 86 21.35 6.73 8.75
CA SER A 86 20.00 7.24 8.98
C SER A 86 18.92 6.31 8.44
N HIS A 87 17.76 6.32 9.10
CA HIS A 87 16.53 5.70 8.65
C HIS A 87 15.39 6.72 8.77
N LYS A 88 14.67 6.98 7.70
CA LYS A 88 13.61 7.98 7.65
C LYS A 88 12.41 7.45 6.89
N TRP A 89 11.22 7.63 7.44
CA TRP A 89 9.98 7.32 6.75
C TRP A 89 9.55 8.48 5.88
N ILE A 90 9.23 8.19 4.62
CA ILE A 90 8.50 9.09 3.74
C ILE A 90 7.03 8.66 3.71
N ARG A 91 6.13 9.62 3.89
CA ARG A 91 4.69 9.34 3.88
C ARG A 91 4.20 9.16 2.45
N ALA A 92 3.19 8.33 2.29
CA ALA A 92 2.37 8.32 1.08
C ALA A 92 1.51 9.60 1.07
N PHE A 93 1.16 10.05 -0.12
CA PHE A 93 0.17 11.11 -0.29
C PHE A 93 -1.16 10.43 -0.64
N PRO A 94 -2.16 10.43 0.26
CA PRO A 94 -3.46 9.85 -0.04
C PRO A 94 -4.05 10.48 -1.30
N SER A 95 -4.53 9.64 -2.21
CA SER A 95 -5.14 10.07 -3.47
C SER A 95 -6.61 9.64 -3.49
N PRO A 96 -7.50 10.40 -4.15
CA PRO A 96 -8.91 10.06 -4.22
C PRO A 96 -9.19 8.80 -5.07
N ARG A 97 -8.20 8.34 -5.84
CA ARG A 97 -8.21 7.12 -6.65
C ARG A 97 -6.82 6.50 -6.63
N VAL A 98 -6.75 5.18 -6.74
CA VAL A 98 -5.48 4.43 -6.78
C VAL A 98 -5.43 3.49 -7.98
N TRP A 99 -4.90 3.98 -9.10
CA TRP A 99 -4.45 3.11 -10.19
C TRP A 99 -3.12 2.44 -9.82
N LYS A 100 -3.20 1.22 -9.28
CA LYS A 100 -2.04 0.55 -8.65
C LYS A 100 -1.00 0.05 -9.65
N ILE A 101 -1.41 -0.39 -10.84
CA ILE A 101 -0.54 -0.99 -11.86
C ILE A 101 0.54 0.03 -12.27
N GLY A 102 1.82 -0.37 -12.27
CA GLY A 102 2.93 0.51 -12.65
C GLY A 102 3.39 1.52 -11.59
N SER A 103 2.71 1.60 -10.44
CA SER A 103 3.08 2.54 -9.36
C SER A 103 4.53 2.36 -8.86
N GLY A 104 5.02 1.12 -8.80
CA GLY A 104 6.41 0.82 -8.45
C GLY A 104 7.40 1.34 -9.49
N ASP A 105 7.08 1.18 -10.78
CA ASP A 105 7.90 1.65 -11.89
C ASP A 105 7.98 3.18 -11.91
N VAL A 106 6.87 3.86 -11.65
CA VAL A 106 6.83 5.32 -11.52
C VAL A 106 7.69 5.80 -10.35
N PHE A 107 7.65 5.10 -9.21
CA PHE A 107 8.53 5.42 -8.08
C PHE A 107 9.99 5.31 -8.50
N SER A 108 10.37 4.19 -9.11
CA SER A 108 11.75 3.89 -9.48
C SER A 108 12.27 4.84 -10.57
N ALA A 109 11.43 5.17 -11.57
CA ALA A 109 11.77 6.12 -12.62
C ALA A 109 11.95 7.55 -12.07
N ALA A 110 11.02 8.02 -11.22
CA ALA A 110 11.10 9.34 -10.62
C ALA A 110 12.30 9.48 -9.68
N PHE A 111 12.55 8.46 -8.85
CA PHE A 111 13.73 8.40 -7.99
C PHE A 111 15.03 8.42 -8.81
N ALA A 112 15.13 7.56 -9.82
CA ALA A 112 16.31 7.47 -10.67
C ALA A 112 16.57 8.79 -11.40
N HIS A 113 15.54 9.46 -11.90
CA HIS A 113 15.67 10.78 -12.49
C HIS A 113 16.24 11.80 -11.50
N ALA A 114 15.64 11.95 -10.32
CA ALA A 114 16.11 12.91 -9.32
C ALA A 114 17.54 12.61 -8.82
N TRP A 115 17.86 11.34 -8.55
CA TRP A 115 19.14 10.95 -7.96
C TRP A 115 20.26 10.83 -8.99
N LEU A 116 20.05 10.10 -10.10
CA LEU A 116 21.08 9.86 -11.11
C LEU A 116 21.28 11.08 -12.01
N GLN A 117 20.20 11.65 -12.55
CA GLN A 117 20.28 12.70 -13.56
C GLN A 117 20.46 14.09 -12.95
N GLU A 118 19.76 14.41 -11.85
CA GLU A 118 19.82 15.75 -11.24
C GLU A 118 20.78 15.86 -10.07
N GLY A 119 21.29 14.73 -9.55
CA GLY A 119 22.22 14.73 -8.42
C GLY A 119 21.59 15.14 -7.09
N ARG A 120 20.27 14.97 -6.93
CA ARG A 120 19.57 15.25 -5.66
C ARG A 120 19.96 14.26 -4.57
N ALA A 121 19.76 14.65 -3.31
CA ALA A 121 19.96 13.75 -2.19
C ALA A 121 18.96 12.56 -2.25
N VAL A 122 19.33 11.41 -1.66
CA VAL A 122 18.50 10.20 -1.63
C VAL A 122 17.12 10.49 -1.05
N LEU A 123 17.05 11.16 0.10
CA LEU A 123 15.79 11.47 0.77
C LEU A 123 14.89 12.40 -0.05
N GLU A 124 15.46 13.45 -0.64
CA GLU A 124 14.75 14.36 -1.54
C GLU A 124 14.18 13.61 -2.76
N SER A 125 14.99 12.73 -3.35
CA SER A 125 14.61 11.91 -4.51
C SER A 125 13.46 10.96 -4.16
N ALA A 126 13.46 10.40 -2.95
CA ALA A 126 12.42 9.49 -2.48
C ALA A 126 11.08 10.23 -2.21
N TRP A 127 11.13 11.42 -1.61
CA TRP A 127 9.92 12.26 -1.46
C TRP A 127 9.33 12.67 -2.80
N PHE A 128 10.19 13.09 -3.75
CA PHE A 128 9.77 13.38 -5.11
C PHE A 128 9.11 12.18 -5.78
N ALA A 129 9.71 10.99 -5.65
CA ALA A 129 9.15 9.75 -6.16
C ALA A 129 7.78 9.41 -5.54
N SER A 130 7.64 9.50 -4.22
CA SER A 130 6.37 9.27 -3.51
C SER A 130 5.25 10.20 -3.99
N ARG A 131 5.54 11.50 -4.15
CA ARG A 131 4.54 12.46 -4.66
C ARG A 131 4.22 12.24 -6.14
N THR A 132 5.20 11.84 -6.93
CA THR A 132 5.01 11.49 -8.35
C THR A 132 4.10 10.28 -8.50
N VAL A 133 4.29 9.25 -7.66
CA VAL A 133 3.38 8.10 -7.61
C VAL A 133 1.97 8.53 -7.29
N ALA A 134 1.77 9.41 -6.30
CA ALA A 134 0.43 9.90 -5.97
C ALA A 134 -0.27 10.62 -7.14
N GLU A 135 0.49 11.41 -7.91
CA GLU A 135 -0.03 12.04 -9.14
C GLU A 135 -0.44 10.98 -10.17
N TYR A 136 0.43 10.01 -10.41
CA TYR A 136 0.18 8.92 -11.35
C TYR A 136 -1.02 8.07 -10.95
N VAL A 137 -1.08 7.57 -9.72
CA VAL A 137 -2.17 6.66 -9.31
C VAL A 137 -3.52 7.38 -9.26
N GLY A 138 -3.53 8.69 -9.01
CA GLY A 138 -4.74 9.52 -9.02
C GLY A 138 -5.25 9.88 -10.41
N THR A 139 -4.36 10.05 -11.40
CA THR A 139 -4.70 10.59 -12.73
C THR A 139 -4.50 9.62 -13.89
N ARG A 140 -3.67 8.60 -13.68
CA ARG A 140 -3.14 7.67 -14.69
C ARG A 140 -2.31 8.34 -15.80
N ALA A 141 -1.79 9.54 -15.54
CA ALA A 141 -0.96 10.26 -16.49
C ALA A 141 0.43 9.64 -16.61
N GLU A 142 0.79 9.15 -17.80
CA GLU A 142 2.10 8.55 -18.09
C GLU A 142 3.18 9.59 -18.42
N THR A 143 2.77 10.83 -18.69
CA THR A 143 3.65 11.97 -18.95
C THR A 143 3.19 13.18 -18.14
N PHE A 144 4.14 13.96 -17.64
CA PHE A 144 3.87 15.14 -16.83
C PHE A 144 4.38 16.40 -17.55
N SER A 145 3.55 17.44 -17.55
CA SER A 145 3.98 18.76 -18.00
C SER A 145 5.02 19.34 -17.04
N GLN A 146 5.78 20.33 -17.49
CA GLN A 146 6.73 21.05 -16.63
C GLN A 146 6.04 21.68 -15.41
N GLU A 147 4.83 22.23 -15.60
CA GLU A 147 4.02 22.79 -14.51
C GLU A 147 3.65 21.72 -13.47
N THR A 148 3.20 20.54 -13.91
CA THR A 148 2.89 19.43 -12.99
C THR A 148 4.14 18.96 -12.24
N LEU A 149 5.29 18.85 -12.92
CA LEU A 149 6.55 18.48 -12.27
C LEU A 149 7.01 19.52 -11.24
N MET A 150 6.82 20.82 -11.51
CA MET A 150 7.10 21.87 -10.54
C MET A 150 6.21 21.74 -9.30
N ARG A 151 4.90 21.54 -9.48
CA ARG A 151 3.96 21.30 -8.36
C ARG A 151 4.35 20.08 -7.53
N ILE A 152 4.66 18.95 -8.18
CA ILE A 152 5.12 17.73 -7.50
C ILE A 152 6.36 18.01 -6.64
N ARG A 153 7.31 18.80 -7.15
CA ARG A 153 8.51 19.17 -6.40
C ARG A 153 8.19 20.04 -5.19
N GLU A 154 7.39 21.08 -5.38
CA GLU A 154 6.97 21.97 -4.30
C GLU A 154 6.27 21.19 -3.19
N ASP A 155 5.32 20.32 -3.54
CA ASP A 155 4.62 19.44 -2.61
C ASP A 155 5.60 18.50 -1.89
N SER A 156 6.55 17.89 -2.61
CA SER A 156 7.54 16.98 -2.02
C SER A 156 8.51 17.69 -1.06
N ASN A 157 8.92 18.92 -1.38
CA ASN A 157 9.81 19.72 -0.55
C ASN A 157 9.08 20.21 0.70
N LEU A 158 7.81 20.61 0.56
CA LEU A 158 6.98 20.98 1.69
C LEU A 158 6.78 19.79 2.64
N ALA A 159 6.50 18.60 2.11
CA ALA A 159 6.36 17.38 2.91
C ALA A 159 7.67 17.01 3.62
N LEU A 160 8.81 17.09 2.92
CA LEU A 160 10.14 16.89 3.52
C LEU A 160 10.40 17.88 4.66
N SER A 161 10.10 19.17 4.47
CA SER A 161 10.33 20.20 5.49
C SER A 161 9.51 20.00 6.76
N LYS A 162 8.35 19.34 6.64
CA LYS A 162 7.44 19.00 7.75
C LYS A 162 7.67 17.59 8.29
N SER A 163 8.55 16.81 7.65
CA SER A 163 8.76 15.41 8.03
C SER A 163 9.45 15.32 9.40
N SER A 164 8.94 14.41 10.22
CA SER A 164 9.53 14.03 11.51
C SER A 164 10.20 12.67 11.39
N ASP A 165 11.19 12.40 12.25
CA ASP A 165 11.87 11.10 12.34
C ASP A 165 11.02 10.01 13.02
N THR A 166 9.71 10.25 13.16
CA THR A 166 8.79 9.30 13.79
C THR A 166 8.53 8.13 12.85
N SER A 167 8.68 6.91 13.36
CA SER A 167 8.24 5.69 12.69
C SER A 167 6.76 5.77 12.31
N ARG A 168 6.39 5.24 11.13
CA ARG A 168 5.00 5.17 10.66
C ARG A 168 4.43 3.77 10.89
N ALA A 169 4.20 3.45 12.17
CA ALA A 169 3.63 2.17 12.57
C ALA A 169 2.23 1.97 11.98
N ILE A 170 1.93 0.73 11.57
CA ILE A 170 0.56 0.33 11.24
C ILE A 170 -0.24 0.34 12.54
N PRO A 171 -1.42 0.98 12.59
CA PRO A 171 -2.28 0.94 13.77
C PRO A 171 -2.62 -0.50 14.16
N ASP A 172 -2.69 -0.77 15.46
CA ASP A 172 -2.98 -2.10 15.99
C ASP A 172 -4.44 -2.56 15.80
N GLY A 173 -5.31 -1.66 15.34
CA GLY A 173 -6.72 -1.92 15.13
C GLY A 173 -7.01 -2.92 14.01
N THR A 174 -8.03 -3.74 14.21
CA THR A 174 -8.46 -4.76 13.25
C THR A 174 -9.43 -4.17 12.22
N ILE A 175 -9.28 -4.54 10.95
CA ILE A 175 -10.25 -4.31 9.89
C ILE A 175 -11.20 -5.52 9.83
N TYR A 176 -12.50 -5.29 10.04
CA TYR A 176 -13.52 -6.30 9.84
C TYR A 176 -13.91 -6.35 8.36
N LEU A 177 -13.66 -7.47 7.70
CA LEU A 177 -13.97 -7.71 6.29
C LEU A 177 -15.39 -8.30 6.18
N ALA A 178 -16.36 -7.42 5.94
CA ALA A 178 -17.75 -7.78 5.70
C ALA A 178 -17.95 -8.11 4.21
N GLY A 179 -18.62 -9.21 3.90
CA GLY A 179 -18.91 -9.58 2.52
C GLY A 179 -19.53 -10.97 2.40
N PRO A 180 -20.31 -11.22 1.35
CA PRO A 180 -20.85 -12.55 1.08
C PRO A 180 -19.73 -13.52 0.66
N PHE A 181 -19.99 -14.81 0.80
CA PHE A 181 -19.10 -15.90 0.38
C PHE A 181 -19.89 -17.11 -0.13
N PHE A 182 -21.10 -16.89 -0.65
CA PHE A 182 -22.03 -17.95 -1.08
C PHE A 182 -21.69 -18.52 -2.46
N THR A 183 -20.92 -17.75 -3.24
CA THR A 183 -20.47 -18.09 -4.58
C THR A 183 -18.96 -18.01 -4.69
N THR A 184 -18.39 -18.69 -5.68
CA THR A 184 -16.93 -18.70 -5.90
C THR A 184 -16.39 -17.29 -6.14
N ASN A 185 -17.08 -16.44 -6.91
CA ASN A 185 -16.63 -15.08 -7.16
C ASN A 185 -16.66 -14.20 -5.90
N GLU A 186 -17.67 -14.37 -5.04
CA GLU A 186 -17.74 -13.66 -3.76
C GLU A 186 -16.61 -14.09 -2.83
N GLN A 187 -16.39 -15.39 -2.66
CA GLN A 187 -15.30 -15.91 -1.84
C GLN A 187 -13.93 -15.46 -2.37
N TRP A 188 -13.70 -15.48 -3.68
CA TRP A 188 -12.47 -14.96 -4.27
C TRP A 188 -12.24 -13.48 -3.95
N LEU A 189 -13.29 -12.65 -3.97
CA LEU A 189 -13.17 -11.23 -3.63
C LEU A 189 -12.84 -11.03 -2.15
N VAL A 190 -13.42 -11.84 -1.26
CA VAL A 190 -13.07 -11.85 0.18
C VAL A 190 -11.60 -12.23 0.36
N ASP A 191 -11.15 -13.32 -0.27
CA ASP A 191 -9.79 -13.82 -0.14
C ASP A 191 -8.76 -12.80 -0.66
N GLU A 192 -9.04 -12.17 -1.81
CA GLU A 192 -8.18 -11.14 -2.40
C GLU A 192 -8.12 -9.87 -1.54
N ALA A 193 -9.26 -9.40 -1.01
CA ALA A 193 -9.29 -8.25 -0.10
C ALA A 193 -8.50 -8.54 1.18
N ARG A 194 -8.71 -9.72 1.77
CA ARG A 194 -8.00 -10.18 2.96
C ARG A 194 -6.49 -10.27 2.71
N PHE A 195 -6.10 -10.88 1.59
CA PHE A 195 -4.70 -11.00 1.19
C PHE A 195 -4.05 -9.63 1.01
N ALA A 196 -4.68 -8.72 0.26
CA ALA A 196 -4.13 -7.39 -0.01
C ALA A 196 -3.91 -6.57 1.27
N LEU A 197 -4.88 -6.57 2.19
CA LEU A 197 -4.78 -5.88 3.48
C LEU A 197 -3.68 -6.51 4.36
N HIS A 198 -3.60 -7.83 4.43
CA HIS A 198 -2.55 -8.54 5.18
C HIS A 198 -1.15 -8.34 4.59
N ASP A 199 -1.00 -8.35 3.27
CA ASP A 199 0.30 -8.12 2.62
C ASP A 199 0.81 -6.70 2.90
N MET A 200 -0.10 -5.74 3.08
CA MET A 200 0.21 -4.38 3.56
C MET A 200 0.43 -4.30 5.08
N GLY A 201 0.36 -5.42 5.80
CA GLY A 201 0.65 -5.53 7.24
C GLY A 201 -0.52 -5.23 8.18
N PHE A 202 -1.73 -5.02 7.67
CA PHE A 202 -2.90 -4.75 8.49
C PHE A 202 -3.49 -6.03 9.10
N LYS A 203 -4.08 -5.91 10.29
CA LYS A 203 -4.85 -6.98 10.91
C LYS A 203 -6.24 -6.99 10.29
N VAL A 204 -6.68 -8.18 9.87
CA VAL A 204 -7.98 -8.39 9.22
C VAL A 204 -8.69 -9.51 9.95
N PHE A 205 -9.98 -9.32 10.19
CA PHE A 205 -10.91 -10.35 10.63
C PHE A 205 -11.94 -10.56 9.52
N SER A 206 -12.17 -11.79 9.10
CA SER A 206 -13.09 -12.21 8.06
C SER A 206 -13.99 -13.33 8.58
N PRO A 207 -15.32 -13.13 8.65
CA PRO A 207 -16.25 -14.10 9.23
C PRO A 207 -16.05 -15.54 8.74
N ILE A 208 -15.89 -15.74 7.42
CA ILE A 208 -15.69 -17.06 6.83
C ILE A 208 -14.35 -17.74 7.21
N HIS A 209 -13.30 -16.96 7.50
CA HIS A 209 -11.98 -17.48 7.83
C HIS A 209 -11.80 -17.76 9.32
N GLU A 210 -12.36 -16.91 10.17
CA GLU A 210 -12.14 -16.97 11.62
C GLU A 210 -13.28 -17.64 12.39
N ILE A 211 -14.52 -17.64 11.88
CA ILE A 211 -15.68 -18.30 12.51
C ILE A 211 -16.23 -19.44 11.64
N GLY A 212 -16.45 -19.16 10.35
CA GLY A 212 -17.00 -20.12 9.39
C GLY A 212 -18.53 -20.29 9.48
N GLU A 213 -19.04 -21.31 8.78
CA GLU A 213 -20.47 -21.59 8.73
C GLU A 213 -20.96 -22.31 10.00
N GLY A 214 -22.17 -21.98 10.44
CA GLY A 214 -22.74 -22.57 11.66
C GLY A 214 -24.15 -22.08 11.98
N PRO A 215 -24.73 -22.56 13.09
CA PRO A 215 -26.06 -22.16 13.50
C PRO A 215 -26.10 -20.69 13.94
N ALA A 216 -27.19 -19.99 13.61
CA ALA A 216 -27.30 -18.54 13.78
C ALA A 216 -27.08 -18.04 15.23
N ASN A 217 -27.44 -18.85 16.22
CA ASN A 217 -27.25 -18.52 17.64
C ASN A 217 -25.79 -18.64 18.12
N VAL A 218 -24.88 -19.12 17.27
CA VAL A 218 -23.44 -19.21 17.53
C VAL A 218 -22.69 -18.21 16.65
N VAL A 219 -22.98 -18.20 15.35
CA VAL A 219 -22.26 -17.37 14.36
C VAL A 219 -22.55 -15.89 14.57
N ALA A 220 -23.82 -15.48 14.60
CA ALA A 220 -24.15 -14.06 14.66
C ALA A 220 -23.61 -13.34 15.92
N PRO A 221 -23.68 -13.92 17.14
CA PRO A 221 -23.04 -13.30 18.30
C PRO A 221 -21.51 -13.18 18.18
N ALA A 222 -20.85 -14.15 17.56
CA ALA A 222 -19.40 -14.15 17.38
C ALA A 222 -18.96 -13.09 16.34
N ASP A 223 -19.68 -13.00 15.22
CA ASP A 223 -19.45 -11.98 14.18
C ASP A 223 -19.66 -10.57 14.74
N LEU A 224 -20.78 -10.34 15.44
CA LEU A 224 -21.07 -9.04 16.07
C LEU A 224 -20.02 -8.66 17.10
N PHE A 225 -19.55 -9.62 17.92
CA PHE A 225 -18.47 -9.36 18.86
C PHE A 225 -17.18 -8.95 18.15
N ALA A 226 -16.79 -9.64 17.08
CA ALA A 226 -15.59 -9.29 16.32
C ALA A 226 -15.71 -7.93 15.62
N LEU A 227 -16.88 -7.62 15.07
CA LEU A 227 -17.18 -6.33 14.45
C LEU A 227 -17.07 -5.20 15.46
N GLU A 228 -17.65 -5.34 16.66
CA GLU A 228 -17.58 -4.31 17.71
C GLU A 228 -16.18 -4.05 18.25
N ASN A 229 -15.29 -5.03 18.17
CA ASN A 229 -13.89 -4.91 18.58
C ASN A 229 -12.96 -4.52 17.42
N SER A 230 -13.52 -4.21 16.25
CA SER A 230 -12.77 -3.75 15.08
C SER A 230 -12.73 -2.23 15.00
N ALA A 231 -11.65 -1.70 14.44
CA ALA A 231 -11.44 -0.26 14.31
C ALA A 231 -12.09 0.32 13.06
N LEU A 232 -12.34 -0.52 12.04
CA LEU A 232 -12.94 -0.17 10.77
C LEU A 232 -13.63 -1.39 10.16
N VAL A 233 -14.72 -1.18 9.43
CA VAL A 233 -15.33 -2.21 8.58
C VAL A 233 -14.97 -1.93 7.12
N PHE A 234 -14.43 -2.93 6.45
CA PHE A 234 -14.26 -2.95 5.00
C PHE A 234 -15.33 -3.85 4.39
N ALA A 235 -16.28 -3.28 3.65
CA ALA A 235 -17.47 -3.97 3.17
C ALA A 235 -17.44 -4.21 1.66
N LEU A 236 -17.58 -5.47 1.25
CA LEU A 236 -17.76 -5.88 -0.14
C LEU A 236 -19.25 -5.85 -0.49
N LEU A 237 -19.69 -4.77 -1.13
CA LEU A 237 -21.11 -4.47 -1.31
C LEU A 237 -21.70 -5.05 -2.60
N ASN A 238 -20.86 -5.62 -3.48
CA ASN A 238 -21.30 -6.23 -4.74
C ASN A 238 -22.42 -7.26 -4.47
N GLY A 239 -23.55 -7.12 -5.17
CA GLY A 239 -24.73 -7.98 -4.97
C GLY A 239 -25.69 -7.53 -3.86
N LEU A 240 -25.32 -6.52 -3.05
CA LEU A 240 -26.14 -5.98 -1.95
C LEU A 240 -26.63 -7.06 -0.97
N ASP A 241 -25.74 -7.97 -0.59
CA ASP A 241 -26.05 -9.02 0.38
C ASP A 241 -26.62 -8.44 1.67
N THR A 242 -27.76 -8.98 2.10
CA THR A 242 -28.49 -8.47 3.27
C THR A 242 -27.71 -8.62 4.58
N GLY A 243 -26.86 -9.64 4.71
CA GLY A 243 -26.00 -9.81 5.89
C GLY A 243 -24.96 -8.70 5.96
N THR A 244 -24.24 -8.48 4.87
CA THR A 244 -23.25 -7.41 4.73
C THR A 244 -23.87 -6.03 4.96
N ILE A 245 -25.06 -5.76 4.40
CA ILE A 245 -25.77 -4.48 4.63
C ILE A 245 -26.17 -4.31 6.10
N PHE A 246 -26.58 -5.39 6.78
CA PHE A 246 -26.87 -5.37 8.21
C PHE A 246 -25.62 -5.03 9.02
N GLU A 247 -24.49 -5.68 8.74
CA GLU A 247 -23.21 -5.42 9.40
C GLU A 247 -22.76 -3.97 9.23
N VAL A 248 -22.88 -3.42 8.02
CA VAL A 248 -22.57 -2.01 7.75
C VAL A 248 -23.48 -1.08 8.55
N GLY A 249 -24.80 -1.31 8.54
CA GLY A 249 -25.74 -0.52 9.32
C GLY A 249 -25.45 -0.58 10.83
N TYR A 250 -25.13 -1.77 11.35
CA TYR A 250 -24.75 -1.99 12.74
C TYR A 250 -23.47 -1.24 13.09
N ALA A 251 -22.42 -1.37 12.27
CA ALA A 251 -21.15 -0.67 12.44
C ALA A 251 -21.34 0.86 12.51
N ARG A 252 -22.11 1.44 11.58
CA ARG A 252 -22.41 2.88 11.58
C ARG A 252 -23.18 3.31 12.82
N ALA A 253 -24.14 2.51 13.28
CA ALA A 253 -24.88 2.79 14.51
C ALA A 253 -23.99 2.76 15.77
N ARG A 254 -22.90 1.98 15.75
CA ARG A 254 -21.88 1.93 16.83
C ARG A 254 -20.77 2.98 16.67
N GLY A 255 -20.82 3.81 15.63
CA GLY A 255 -19.81 4.83 15.35
C GLY A 255 -18.53 4.29 14.69
N ILE A 256 -18.54 3.04 14.23
CA ILE A 256 -17.40 2.41 13.56
C ILE A 256 -17.35 2.93 12.10
N PRO A 257 -16.19 3.40 11.61
CA PRO A 257 -16.03 3.82 10.22
C PRO A 257 -16.21 2.64 9.26
N VAL A 258 -16.79 2.93 8.09
CA VAL A 258 -17.03 1.93 7.04
C VAL A 258 -16.46 2.43 5.72
N VAL A 259 -15.61 1.61 5.11
CA VAL A 259 -15.16 1.75 3.72
C VAL A 259 -15.79 0.63 2.91
N GLY A 260 -16.41 0.94 1.77
CA GLY A 260 -17.12 -0.02 0.95
C GLY A 260 -16.60 -0.10 -0.49
N LEU A 261 -16.55 -1.31 -1.03
CA LEU A 261 -16.35 -1.58 -2.45
C LEU A 261 -17.68 -1.90 -3.12
N ALA A 262 -18.05 -1.11 -4.13
CA ALA A 262 -19.25 -1.28 -4.93
C ALA A 262 -18.94 -1.05 -6.43
N GLU A 263 -18.39 -2.05 -7.11
CA GLU A 263 -17.89 -1.90 -8.49
C GLU A 263 -19.01 -1.87 -9.53
N SER A 264 -20.04 -2.69 -9.31
CA SER A 264 -21.14 -2.91 -10.28
C SER A 264 -22.51 -2.53 -9.71
N ILE A 265 -22.56 -1.44 -8.92
CA ILE A 265 -23.79 -0.99 -8.27
C ILE A 265 -24.01 0.49 -8.59
N GLU A 266 -25.23 0.83 -9.00
CA GLU A 266 -25.63 2.21 -9.17
C GLU A 266 -25.65 2.96 -7.84
N ALA A 267 -25.54 4.30 -7.88
CA ALA A 267 -25.54 5.11 -6.66
C ALA A 267 -26.85 5.02 -5.86
N LYS A 268 -28.00 4.81 -6.52
CA LYS A 268 -29.32 4.87 -5.89
C LYS A 268 -29.53 3.82 -4.79
N PRO A 269 -29.23 2.52 -4.99
CA PRO A 269 -29.24 1.53 -3.91
C PRO A 269 -28.32 1.84 -2.73
N LEU A 270 -27.24 2.60 -2.96
CA LEU A 270 -26.24 2.93 -1.94
C LEU A 270 -26.62 4.17 -1.10
N THR A 271 -27.79 4.76 -1.32
CA THR A 271 -28.21 6.04 -0.69
C THR A 271 -28.00 6.05 0.83
N MET A 272 -28.41 4.99 1.53
CA MET A 272 -28.27 4.92 2.99
C MET A 272 -26.82 4.76 3.45
N LEU A 273 -26.00 4.05 2.67
CA LEU A 273 -24.59 3.85 2.97
C LEU A 273 -23.82 5.17 2.81
N ILE A 274 -24.02 5.84 1.67
CA ILE A 274 -23.41 7.15 1.38
C ILE A 274 -23.91 8.20 2.38
N GLY A 275 -25.23 8.28 2.59
CA GLY A 275 -25.85 9.26 3.48
C GLY A 275 -25.52 9.09 4.96
N SER A 276 -25.07 7.90 5.37
CA SER A 276 -24.58 7.64 6.73
C SER A 276 -23.08 7.88 6.90
N GLY A 277 -22.39 8.37 5.86
CA GLY A 277 -20.96 8.71 5.92
C GLY A 277 -20.02 7.53 5.69
N CYS A 278 -20.46 6.48 5.00
CA CYS A 278 -19.56 5.42 4.52
C CYS A 278 -18.73 5.95 3.34
N ALA A 279 -17.43 5.64 3.29
CA ALA A 279 -16.58 5.94 2.15
C ALA A 279 -16.73 4.82 1.09
N ILE A 280 -17.47 5.08 0.03
CA ILE A 280 -17.76 4.08 -1.01
C ILE A 280 -16.94 4.35 -2.26
N SER A 281 -16.25 3.31 -2.75
CA SER A 281 -15.48 3.32 -3.99
C SER A 281 -15.99 2.24 -4.94
N ASN A 282 -15.86 2.46 -6.24
CA ASN A 282 -16.17 1.50 -7.29
C ASN A 282 -14.92 0.84 -7.90
N ASP A 283 -13.78 1.00 -7.25
CA ASP A 283 -12.49 0.44 -7.65
C ASP A 283 -11.85 -0.27 -6.46
N PHE A 284 -11.46 -1.54 -6.68
CA PHE A 284 -10.92 -2.42 -5.65
C PHE A 284 -9.69 -1.81 -4.97
N ALA A 285 -8.67 -1.43 -5.74
CA ALA A 285 -7.43 -0.87 -5.19
C ALA A 285 -7.69 0.42 -4.39
N THR A 286 -8.51 1.32 -4.93
CA THR A 286 -8.90 2.56 -4.24
C THR A 286 -9.58 2.27 -2.91
N SER A 287 -10.50 1.30 -2.86
CA SER A 287 -11.21 0.94 -1.63
C SER A 287 -10.26 0.38 -0.56
N VAL A 288 -9.36 -0.54 -0.94
CA VAL A 288 -8.36 -1.14 -0.03
C VAL A 288 -7.43 -0.07 0.54
N TYR A 289 -6.87 0.80 -0.31
CA TYR A 289 -5.99 1.88 0.13
C TYR A 289 -6.72 2.91 1.02
N THR A 290 -7.99 3.21 0.71
CA THR A 290 -8.81 4.10 1.54
C THR A 290 -9.03 3.53 2.94
N ALA A 291 -9.30 2.22 3.07
CA ALA A 291 -9.41 1.55 4.36
C ALA A 291 -8.11 1.66 5.17
N CYS A 292 -6.97 1.42 4.53
CA CYS A 292 -5.66 1.57 5.15
C CYS A 292 -5.42 3.01 5.63
N TRP A 293 -5.63 4.02 4.78
CA TRP A 293 -5.41 5.43 5.13
C TRP A 293 -6.38 5.95 6.18
N GLN A 294 -7.63 5.52 6.16
CA GLN A 294 -8.60 5.89 7.18
C GLN A 294 -8.22 5.32 8.55
N LEU A 295 -7.77 4.06 8.59
CA LEU A 295 -7.27 3.47 9.84
C LEU A 295 -6.01 4.18 10.35
N MET A 296 -5.14 4.62 9.43
CA MET A 296 -3.93 5.40 9.72
C MET A 296 -4.21 6.87 10.10
N GLY A 297 -5.44 7.34 9.95
CA GLY A 297 -5.83 8.73 10.24
C GLY A 297 -5.35 9.75 9.21
N ASP A 298 -5.07 9.31 7.98
CA ASP A 298 -4.64 10.20 6.89
C ASP A 298 -5.83 10.80 6.10
N VAL A 299 -7.02 10.20 6.20
CA VAL A 299 -8.28 10.61 5.56
C VAL A 299 -9.49 10.43 6.45
#